data_AF-T1GQT7-F1
#
_entry.id   AF-T1GQT7-F1
#
_cell.length_a   1.000
_cell.length_b   1.000
_cell.length_c   1.000
_cell.angle_alpha   90.00
_cell.angle_beta   90.00
_cell.angle_gamma   90.00
#
_symmetry.space_group_name_H-M   'P 1'
#
loop_
_entity.id
_entity.type
_entity.pdbx_description
1 polymer ?
#
loop_
_entity_poly.entity_id
_entity_poly.type
_entity_poly.pdbx_seq_one_letter_code
_entity_poly.pdbx_strand_id
1 'polypeptide(L)'
;MIPFWHEGDYKKHGLTTNNCRLEHMMNSKLFKGPFLRGQRCVVLCEGFYEWQTTKSSKPSERPAFYIYTPQKEGVQIHNKSSWQTDFEKEIIDEKTEPKLKLLKLAGLFDVWKDEKGDKIYSYSIITFESSKVMSWLHHRMPAILETDEEVSKWLDFKKYSNEEAMTVLKPVDKI
;
A
#
# COMPACT_ATOMS: atom_id res chain seq x y z
N MET A 1 0.22 -0.64 -11.81
CA MET A 1 1.47 -0.11 -12.38
C MET A 1 1.60 -0.41 -13.87
N ILE A 2 1.83 0.63 -14.67
CA ILE A 2 2.05 0.53 -16.11
C ILE A 2 3.50 0.08 -16.34
N PRO A 3 3.75 -0.98 -17.12
CA PRO A 3 5.12 -1.37 -17.46
C PRO A 3 5.83 -0.25 -18.22
N PHE A 4 7.04 0.13 -17.81
CA PHE A 4 7.76 1.23 -18.45
C PHE A 4 8.09 0.96 -19.93
N TRP A 5 8.11 -0.30 -20.35
CA TRP A 5 8.36 -0.74 -21.73
C TRP A 5 7.09 -0.95 -22.56
N HIS A 6 5.91 -0.68 -22.00
CA HIS A 6 4.65 -0.77 -22.75
C HIS A 6 4.59 0.35 -23.79
N GLU A 7 4.08 0.04 -24.98
CA GLU A 7 3.89 1.01 -26.07
C GLU A 7 2.40 1.20 -26.37
N GLY A 8 2.01 2.39 -26.83
CA GLY A 8 0.63 2.72 -27.16
C GLY A 8 -0.25 3.05 -25.95
N ASP A 9 -1.53 2.66 -26.00
CA ASP A 9 -2.52 2.99 -24.97
C ASP A 9 -2.19 2.31 -23.63
N TYR A 10 -1.80 3.10 -22.63
CA TYR A 10 -1.47 2.62 -21.28
C TYR A 10 -2.63 1.87 -20.61
N LYS A 11 -3.87 2.05 -21.04
CA LYS A 11 -5.03 1.31 -20.51
C LYS A 11 -5.11 -0.14 -21.03
N LYS A 12 -4.33 -0.49 -22.04
CA LYS A 12 -4.43 -1.76 -22.79
C LYS A 12 -3.21 -2.67 -22.64
N HIS A 13 -2.40 -2.50 -21.60
CA HIS A 13 -1.21 -3.34 -21.38
C HIS A 13 -1.52 -4.80 -20.95
N GLY A 14 -2.79 -5.15 -20.66
CA GLY A 14 -3.25 -6.54 -20.46
C GLY A 14 -2.73 -7.26 -19.20
N LEU A 15 -2.11 -6.55 -18.26
CA LEU A 15 -1.56 -7.12 -17.04
C LEU A 15 -2.37 -6.68 -15.81
N THR A 16 -2.48 -7.54 -14.81
CA THR A 16 -3.01 -7.15 -13.49
C THR A 16 -1.86 -6.70 -12.60
N THR A 17 -1.75 -5.40 -12.37
CA THR A 17 -0.58 -4.79 -11.71
C THR A 17 -0.98 -3.90 -10.53
N ASN A 18 -2.15 -4.13 -9.93
CA ASN A 18 -2.55 -3.42 -8.71
C ASN A 18 -1.68 -3.87 -7.51
N ASN A 19 -1.31 -5.15 -7.47
CA ASN A 19 -0.52 -5.73 -6.40
C ASN A 19 0.80 -6.33 -6.93
N CYS A 20 1.85 -6.24 -6.12
CA CYS A 20 3.13 -6.91 -6.29
C CYS A 20 3.28 -7.97 -5.20
N ARG A 21 3.50 -9.23 -5.58
CA ARG A 21 3.79 -10.30 -4.62
C ARG A 21 5.24 -10.23 -4.19
N LEU A 22 5.51 -10.10 -2.89
CA LEU A 22 6.86 -9.94 -2.33
C LEU A 22 7.81 -11.04 -2.79
N GLU A 23 7.36 -12.29 -2.75
CA GLU A 23 8.12 -13.48 -3.16
C GLU A 23 8.54 -13.48 -4.64
N HIS A 24 7.89 -12.66 -5.47
CA HIS A 24 8.18 -12.54 -6.90
C HIS A 24 8.78 -11.19 -7.28
N MET A 25 8.91 -10.26 -6.33
CA MET A 25 9.36 -8.89 -6.58
C MET A 25 10.74 -8.86 -7.28
N MET A 26 11.70 -9.62 -6.77
CA MET A 26 13.08 -9.64 -7.28
C MET A 26 13.27 -10.42 -8.59
N ASN A 27 12.31 -11.27 -8.96
CA ASN A 27 12.34 -12.05 -10.20
C ASN A 27 11.45 -11.44 -11.29
N SER A 28 10.59 -10.49 -10.93
CA SER A 28 9.67 -9.84 -11.84
C SER A 28 10.40 -8.83 -12.75
N LYS A 29 10.16 -8.93 -14.06
CA LYS A 29 10.58 -7.90 -15.02
C LYS A 29 10.00 -6.52 -14.66
N LEU A 30 8.84 -6.49 -14.02
CA LEU A 30 8.06 -5.27 -13.74
C LEU A 30 8.46 -4.61 -12.42
N PHE A 31 8.78 -5.40 -11.40
CA PHE A 31 8.97 -4.87 -10.04
C PHE A 31 10.44 -4.78 -9.62
N LYS A 32 11.32 -5.64 -10.16
CA LYS A 32 12.74 -5.66 -9.81
C LYS A 32 13.43 -4.32 -10.11
N GLY A 33 13.22 -3.79 -11.32
CA GLY A 33 13.82 -2.53 -11.75
C GLY A 33 13.44 -1.35 -10.85
N PRO A 34 12.14 -1.07 -10.67
CA PRO A 34 11.66 -0.03 -9.76
C PRO A 34 12.21 -0.15 -8.34
N PHE A 35 12.19 -1.36 -7.77
CA PHE A 35 12.72 -1.59 -6.43
C PHE A 35 14.21 -1.25 -6.33
N LEU A 36 15.03 -1.76 -7.27
CA LEU A 36 16.48 -1.52 -7.28
C LEU A 36 16.85 -0.04 -7.48
N ARG A 37 16.00 0.73 -8.18
CA ARG A 37 16.17 2.18 -8.37
C ARG A 37 15.66 3.02 -7.20
N GLY A 38 15.16 2.40 -6.14
CA GLY A 38 14.61 3.11 -5.00
C GLY A 38 13.24 3.76 -5.27
N GLN A 39 12.50 3.31 -6.28
CA GLN A 39 11.15 3.82 -6.58
C GLN A 39 10.11 3.19 -5.64
N ARG A 40 10.30 3.46 -4.35
CA ARG A 40 9.48 2.99 -3.24
C ARG A 40 8.53 4.12 -2.84
N CYS A 41 7.29 3.78 -2.56
CA CYS A 41 6.27 4.74 -2.12
C CYS A 41 5.46 4.18 -0.95
N VAL A 42 4.75 5.07 -0.26
CA VAL A 42 3.72 4.72 0.71
C VAL A 42 2.38 5.12 0.14
N VAL A 43 1.48 4.16 0.01
CA VAL A 43 0.09 4.38 -0.39
C VAL A 43 -0.70 4.63 0.88
N LEU A 44 -1.30 5.82 0.98
CA LEU A 44 -2.13 6.21 2.12
C LEU A 44 -3.59 5.85 1.84
N CYS A 45 -4.25 5.25 2.83
CA CYS A 45 -5.69 5.03 2.78
C CYS A 45 -6.29 5.03 4.19
N GLU A 46 -7.60 5.27 4.28
CA GLU A 46 -8.38 5.12 5.52
C GLU A 46 -8.44 3.63 5.94
N GLY A 47 -8.57 2.77 4.94
CA GLY A 47 -8.75 1.33 5.06
C GLY A 47 -8.76 0.69 3.69
N PHE A 48 -8.90 -0.63 3.63
CA PHE A 48 -9.13 -1.37 2.40
C PHE A 48 -10.24 -2.41 2.59
N TYR A 49 -10.86 -2.81 1.49
CA TYR A 49 -11.87 -3.84 1.49
C TYR A 49 -11.27 -5.19 1.12
N GLU A 50 -11.72 -6.25 1.77
CA GLU A 50 -11.39 -7.63 1.39
C GLU A 50 -12.60 -8.54 1.58
N TRP A 51 -12.76 -9.50 0.68
CA TRP A 51 -13.84 -10.48 0.73
C TRP A 51 -13.35 -11.76 1.38
N GLN A 52 -14.19 -12.37 2.22
CA GLN A 52 -13.85 -13.66 2.82
C GLN A 52 -13.83 -14.76 1.75
N THR A 53 -12.64 -15.26 1.41
CA THR A 53 -12.47 -16.31 0.39
C THR A 53 -12.14 -17.69 0.96
N THR A 54 -11.91 -17.77 2.26
CA THR A 54 -11.54 -19.01 2.97
C THR A 54 -12.70 -19.99 3.14
N LYS A 55 -13.94 -19.50 3.09
CA LYS A 55 -15.15 -20.31 3.07
C LYS A 55 -15.59 -20.56 1.64
N SER A 56 -15.88 -21.81 1.31
CA SER A 56 -16.45 -22.16 0.00
C SER A 56 -17.84 -21.52 -0.13
N SER A 57 -17.90 -20.45 -0.91
CA SER A 57 -19.10 -19.66 -1.18
C SER A 57 -18.97 -19.02 -2.56
N LYS A 58 -20.12 -18.77 -3.22
CA LYS A 58 -20.11 -18.08 -4.51
C LYS A 58 -19.53 -16.68 -4.33
N PRO A 59 -18.79 -16.12 -5.31
CA PRO A 59 -18.22 -14.77 -5.19
C PRO A 59 -19.22 -13.69 -4.78
N SER A 60 -20.47 -13.76 -5.25
CA SER A 60 -21.56 -12.83 -4.92
C SER A 60 -22.06 -12.93 -3.48
N GLU A 61 -21.78 -14.03 -2.78
CA GLU A 61 -22.26 -14.32 -1.42
C GLU A 61 -21.16 -14.11 -0.37
N ARG A 62 -19.94 -13.76 -0.78
CA ARG A 62 -18.81 -13.56 0.13
C ARG A 62 -19.03 -12.32 0.98
N PRO A 63 -18.98 -12.42 2.32
CA PRO A 63 -19.00 -11.24 3.16
C PRO A 63 -17.80 -10.33 2.85
N ALA A 64 -18.06 -9.04 2.74
CA ALA A 64 -17.05 -8.01 2.57
C ALA A 64 -16.68 -7.41 3.95
N PHE A 65 -15.39 -7.22 4.19
CA PHE A 65 -14.86 -6.62 5.39
C PHE A 65 -14.10 -5.34 5.04
N TYR A 66 -14.27 -4.32 5.86
CA TYR A 66 -13.48 -3.10 5.79
C TYR A 66 -12.40 -3.15 6.88
N ILE A 67 -11.15 -3.14 6.46
CA ILE A 67 -9.97 -3.31 7.31
C ILE A 67 -9.25 -1.96 7.40
N TYR A 68 -9.01 -1.50 8.62
CA TYR A 68 -8.39 -0.21 8.92
C TYR A 68 -7.56 -0.34 10.19
N THR A 69 -6.64 0.59 10.42
CA THR A 69 -5.84 0.60 11.65
C THR A 69 -6.69 1.02 12.85
N PRO A 70 -6.49 0.44 14.04
CA PRO A 70 -7.17 0.87 15.26
C PRO A 70 -7.01 2.37 15.50
N GLN A 71 -8.13 3.04 15.73
CA GLN A 71 -8.19 4.49 15.95
C GLN A 71 -8.09 4.82 17.44
N LYS A 72 -7.63 6.04 17.76
CA LYS A 72 -7.65 6.56 19.14
C LYS A 72 -9.10 6.71 19.62
N GLU A 73 -9.30 6.71 20.94
CA GLU A 73 -10.61 6.90 21.54
C GLU A 73 -11.30 8.18 21.00
N GLY A 74 -12.58 8.06 20.67
CA GLY A 74 -13.37 9.15 20.09
C GLY A 74 -13.26 9.33 18.57
N VAL A 75 -12.34 8.63 17.88
CA VAL A 75 -12.22 8.68 16.41
C VAL A 75 -12.88 7.46 15.78
N GLN A 76 -13.83 7.69 14.87
CA GLN A 76 -14.62 6.65 14.22
C GLN A 76 -14.40 6.69 12.70
N ILE A 77 -13.85 5.62 12.12
CA ILE A 77 -13.53 5.54 10.69
C ILE A 77 -14.76 5.69 9.77
N HIS A 78 -15.96 5.39 10.24
CA HIS A 78 -17.19 5.52 9.45
C HIS A 78 -17.89 6.87 9.67
N ASN A 79 -17.39 7.71 10.58
CA ASN A 79 -17.99 8.99 10.92
C ASN A 79 -16.99 10.12 10.71
N LYS A 80 -17.04 10.76 9.54
CA LYS A 80 -16.12 11.85 9.16
C LYS A 80 -16.18 13.06 10.10
N SER A 81 -17.30 13.29 10.80
CA SER A 81 -17.36 14.39 11.77
C SER A 81 -16.50 14.13 13.01
N SER A 82 -16.21 12.86 13.31
CA SER A 82 -15.27 12.49 14.39
C SER A 82 -13.80 12.75 14.00
N TRP A 83 -13.53 12.94 12.71
CA TRP A 83 -12.18 13.17 12.21
C TRP A 83 -11.71 14.60 12.43
N GLN A 84 -12.58 15.50 12.92
CA GLN A 84 -12.33 16.94 13.07
C GLN A 84 -10.91 17.26 13.51
N THR A 85 -10.09 17.47 12.50
CA THR A 85 -8.85 18.19 12.47
C THR A 85 -9.21 19.53 11.86
N ASP A 86 -8.91 20.62 12.56
CA ASP A 86 -8.87 21.92 11.90
C ASP A 86 -7.71 21.82 10.88
N PHE A 87 -7.97 21.29 9.68
CA PHE A 87 -6.95 21.07 8.65
C PHE A 87 -6.17 22.36 8.34
N GLU A 88 -6.78 23.53 8.56
CA GLU A 88 -6.15 24.85 8.45
C GLU A 88 -5.25 25.21 9.65
N LYS A 89 -5.49 24.66 10.86
CA LYS A 89 -4.64 24.88 12.04
C LYS A 89 -3.49 23.87 12.15
N GLU A 90 -3.65 22.66 11.65
CA GLU A 90 -2.59 21.63 11.67
C GLU A 90 -1.39 21.96 10.76
N ILE A 91 -1.59 22.77 9.70
CA ILE A 91 -0.45 23.27 8.89
C ILE A 91 0.36 24.33 9.68
N ILE A 92 -0.20 24.92 10.74
CA ILE A 92 0.40 26.04 11.48
C ILE A 92 1.07 25.59 12.80
N ASP A 93 0.73 24.43 13.34
CA ASP A 93 1.35 23.89 14.56
C ASP A 93 1.92 22.48 14.32
N GLU A 94 3.25 22.39 14.15
CA GLU A 94 4.00 21.13 14.02
C GLU A 94 3.80 20.14 15.18
N LYS A 95 3.03 20.51 16.22
CA LYS A 95 2.79 19.71 17.43
C LYS A 95 1.44 19.00 17.52
N THR A 96 0.50 19.24 16.61
CA THR A 96 -0.79 18.52 16.62
C THR A 96 -0.75 17.30 15.70
N GLU A 97 -0.69 16.11 16.28
CA GLU A 97 -0.86 14.86 15.52
C GLU A 97 -2.25 14.80 14.89
N PRO A 98 -2.37 14.42 13.60
CA PRO A 98 -3.68 14.22 12.98
C PRO A 98 -4.47 13.17 13.77
N LYS A 99 -5.74 13.48 14.06
CA LYS A 99 -6.60 12.58 14.85
C LYS A 99 -6.84 11.24 14.16
N LEU A 100 -6.93 11.25 12.83
CA LEU A 100 -7.16 10.05 12.03
C LEU A 100 -5.84 9.33 11.78
N LYS A 101 -5.76 8.07 12.21
CA LYS A 101 -4.64 7.21 11.89
C LYS A 101 -4.91 6.55 10.53
N LEU A 102 -4.14 6.93 9.51
CA LEU A 102 -4.23 6.32 8.18
C LEU A 102 -3.43 5.02 8.11
N LEU A 103 -3.89 4.09 7.28
CA LEU A 103 -3.08 2.96 6.83
C LEU A 103 -2.00 3.45 5.86
N LYS A 104 -0.80 2.90 6.05
CA LYS A 104 0.40 3.19 5.28
C LYS A 104 0.84 1.90 4.61
N LEU A 105 0.54 1.73 3.32
CA LEU A 105 0.85 0.51 2.59
C LEU A 105 2.14 0.69 1.78
N ALA A 106 3.10 -0.22 1.94
CA ALA A 106 4.31 -0.21 1.14
C ALA A 106 3.98 -0.52 -0.32
N GLY A 107 4.42 0.36 -1.22
CA GLY A 107 4.25 0.22 -2.65
C GLY A 107 5.54 0.45 -3.43
N LEU A 108 5.51 0.02 -4.68
CA LEU A 108 6.47 0.43 -5.71
C LEU A 108 5.77 1.33 -6.70
N PHE A 109 6.49 2.29 -7.25
CA PHE A 109 6.00 3.09 -8.37
C PHE A 109 6.93 2.97 -9.57
N ASP A 110 6.39 3.16 -10.76
CA ASP A 110 7.18 3.36 -11.96
C ASP A 110 6.64 4.51 -12.81
N VAL A 111 7.50 5.01 -13.68
CA VAL A 111 7.20 6.12 -14.59
C VAL A 111 7.14 5.58 -16.00
N TRP A 112 5.94 5.59 -16.57
CA TRP A 112 5.73 5.34 -17.98
C TRP A 112 5.70 6.67 -18.74
N LYS A 113 6.17 6.68 -19.98
CA LYS A 113 6.13 7.85 -20.87
C LYS A 113 5.38 7.49 -22.14
N ASP A 114 4.50 8.37 -22.58
CA ASP A 114 3.85 8.22 -23.88
C ASP A 114 4.75 8.72 -25.03
N GLU A 115 4.26 8.58 -26.26
CA GLU A 115 4.95 9.01 -27.48
C GLU A 115 5.18 10.53 -27.56
N LYS A 116 4.40 11.33 -26.81
CA LYS A 116 4.54 12.79 -26.72
C LYS A 116 5.53 13.20 -25.63
N GLY A 117 5.99 12.26 -24.81
CA GLY A 117 6.88 12.48 -23.68
C GLY A 117 6.16 12.78 -22.37
N ASP A 118 4.83 12.73 -22.34
CA ASP A 118 4.04 12.91 -21.12
C ASP A 118 4.27 11.73 -20.17
N LYS A 119 4.46 12.03 -18.88
CA LYS A 119 4.78 11.04 -17.85
C LYS A 119 3.54 10.62 -17.09
N ILE A 120 3.36 9.31 -16.92
CA ILE A 120 2.39 8.74 -16.00
C ILE A 120 3.13 8.02 -14.87
N TYR A 121 2.91 8.50 -13.66
CA TYR A 121 3.34 7.83 -12.44
C TYR A 121 2.26 6.84 -12.04
N SER A 122 2.63 5.59 -11.82
CA SER A 122 1.69 4.55 -11.42
C SER A 122 2.34 3.66 -10.37
N TYR A 123 1.52 3.03 -9.52
CA TYR A 123 2.02 2.23 -8.41
C TYR A 123 1.43 0.83 -8.36
N SER A 124 2.03 -0.01 -7.51
CA SER A 124 1.53 -1.32 -7.07
C SER A 124 1.74 -1.48 -5.58
N ILE A 125 0.75 -2.02 -4.88
CA ILE A 125 0.84 -2.32 -3.45
C ILE A 125 1.58 -3.65 -3.26
N ILE A 126 2.57 -3.68 -2.38
CA ILE A 126 3.26 -4.93 -2.04
C ILE A 126 2.34 -5.78 -1.16
N THR A 127 2.29 -7.07 -1.46
CA THR A 127 1.53 -8.08 -0.70
C THR A 127 2.42 -9.27 -0.39
N PHE A 128 2.14 -9.97 0.72
CA PHE A 128 2.79 -11.23 1.08
C PHE A 128 1.77 -12.20 1.71
N GLU A 129 2.20 -13.43 2.03
CA GLU A 129 1.33 -14.44 2.65
C GLU A 129 0.78 -13.96 4.00
N SER A 130 -0.51 -14.17 4.20
CA SER A 130 -1.24 -13.68 5.37
C SER A 130 -0.63 -14.18 6.69
N SER A 131 -0.63 -13.33 7.73
CA SER A 131 -0.32 -13.78 9.09
C SER A 131 -1.46 -14.67 9.61
N LYS A 132 -1.25 -15.32 10.77
CA LYS A 132 -2.32 -16.05 11.46
C LYS A 132 -3.56 -15.19 11.75
N VAL A 133 -3.39 -13.87 11.84
CA VAL A 133 -4.46 -12.91 12.18
C VAL A 133 -5.50 -12.78 11.07
N MET A 134 -5.09 -12.93 9.80
CA MET A 134 -5.97 -12.69 8.64
C MET A 134 -6.16 -13.91 7.75
N SER A 135 -5.55 -15.04 8.12
CA SER A 135 -5.69 -16.31 7.39
C SER A 135 -7.14 -16.81 7.35
N TRP A 136 -8.01 -16.35 8.26
CA TRP A 136 -9.46 -16.62 8.26
C TRP A 136 -10.22 -15.81 7.20
N LEU A 137 -9.66 -14.71 6.69
CA LEU A 137 -10.28 -13.83 5.71
C LEU A 137 -9.72 -14.06 4.30
N HIS A 138 -8.40 -13.97 4.16
CA HIS A 138 -7.73 -14.07 2.87
C HIS A 138 -6.27 -14.57 3.02
N HIS A 139 -5.77 -15.24 1.99
CA HIS A 139 -4.41 -15.83 1.96
C HIS A 139 -3.28 -14.80 1.75
N ARG A 140 -3.63 -13.55 1.41
CA ARG A 140 -2.68 -12.44 1.18
C ARG A 140 -3.08 -11.21 1.96
N MET A 141 -2.08 -10.47 2.42
CA MET A 141 -2.25 -9.15 3.00
C MET A 141 -1.35 -8.13 2.32
N PRO A 142 -1.73 -6.84 2.32
CA PRO A 142 -0.81 -5.78 1.96
C PRO A 142 0.30 -5.64 3.00
N ALA A 143 1.46 -5.16 2.57
CA ALA A 143 2.55 -4.80 3.47
C ALA A 143 2.23 -3.46 4.14
N ILE A 144 1.92 -3.51 5.43
CA ILE A 144 1.56 -2.34 6.25
C ILE A 144 2.81 -1.86 6.99
N LEU A 145 3.06 -0.55 6.96
CA LEU A 145 4.12 0.12 7.71
C LEU A 145 3.51 0.81 8.94
N GLU A 146 3.81 0.32 10.14
CA GLU A 146 3.11 0.75 11.36
C GLU A 146 3.74 2.00 11.96
N THR A 147 5.07 2.09 11.92
CA THR A 147 5.85 3.16 12.56
C THR A 147 6.43 4.14 11.54
N ASP A 148 6.77 5.34 12.00
CA ASP A 148 7.42 6.34 11.14
C ASP A 148 8.88 5.96 10.83
N GLU A 149 9.52 5.16 11.68
CA GLU A 149 10.82 4.55 11.38
C GLU A 149 10.70 3.58 10.20
N GLU A 150 9.68 2.72 10.17
CA GLU A 150 9.44 1.81 9.05
C GLU A 150 9.13 2.56 7.76
N VAL A 151 8.35 3.64 7.85
CA VAL A 151 8.09 4.56 6.72
C VAL A 151 9.38 5.19 6.22
N SER A 152 10.20 5.74 7.11
CA SER A 152 11.47 6.37 6.74
C SER A 152 12.44 5.36 6.11
N LYS A 153 12.56 4.18 6.71
CA LYS A 153 13.37 3.06 6.19
C LYS A 153 12.90 2.62 4.80
N TRP A 154 11.58 2.59 4.59
CA TRP A 154 11.01 2.29 3.29
C TRP A 154 11.21 3.42 2.26
N LEU A 155 11.01 4.69 2.59
CA LEU A 155 11.05 5.78 1.61
C LEU A 155 12.47 6.27 1.27
N ASP A 156 13.37 6.30 2.24
CA ASP A 156 14.69 6.93 2.08
C ASP A 156 15.70 5.95 1.46
N PHE A 157 15.59 5.76 0.14
CA PHE A 157 16.47 4.90 -0.65
C PHE A 157 17.92 5.37 -0.76
N LYS A 158 18.20 6.62 -0.35
CA LYS A 158 19.57 7.14 -0.30
C LYS A 158 20.25 6.79 1.00
N LYS A 159 19.48 6.71 2.09
CA LYS A 159 19.98 6.39 3.43
C LYS A 159 19.99 4.90 3.72
N TYR A 160 18.98 4.15 3.27
CA TYR A 160 18.82 2.72 3.57
C TYR A 160 18.98 1.85 2.32
N SER A 161 19.71 0.74 2.48
CA SER A 161 19.91 -0.24 1.42
C SER A 161 18.61 -0.95 1.04
N ASN A 162 18.64 -1.69 -0.08
CA ASN A 162 17.49 -2.49 -0.49
C ASN A 162 17.21 -3.62 0.50
N GLU A 163 18.25 -4.22 1.08
CA GLU A 163 18.15 -5.27 2.10
C GLU A 163 17.51 -4.71 3.38
N GLU A 164 17.95 -3.53 3.84
CA GLU A 164 17.35 -2.84 5.00
C GLU A 164 15.89 -2.50 4.76
N ALA A 165 15.55 -2.00 3.57
CA ALA A 165 14.17 -1.72 3.18
C ALA A 165 13.29 -2.98 3.14
N MET A 166 13.83 -4.16 2.79
CA MET A 166 13.04 -5.39 2.81
C MET A 166 12.68 -5.85 4.23
N THR A 167 13.45 -5.47 5.26
CA THR A 167 13.19 -5.89 6.65
C THR A 167 11.89 -5.34 7.23
N VAL A 168 11.35 -4.25 6.66
CA VAL A 168 10.07 -3.69 7.09
C VAL A 168 8.87 -4.31 6.40
N LEU A 169 9.09 -5.16 5.38
CA LEU A 169 8.05 -5.88 4.65
C LEU A 169 7.72 -7.20 5.35
N LYS A 170 7.14 -7.10 6.54
CA LYS A 170 6.82 -8.24 7.42
C LYS A 170 5.33 -8.28 7.75
N PRO A 171 4.78 -9.46 8.09
CA PRO A 171 3.40 -9.55 8.57
C PRO A 171 3.19 -8.75 9.85
N VAL A 172 2.04 -8.11 9.96
CA VAL A 172 1.63 -7.41 11.18
C VAL A 172 1.09 -8.40 12.21
N ASP A 173 1.42 -8.14 13.48
CA ASP A 173 1.00 -8.95 14.62
C ASP A 173 -0.37 -8.54 15.16
N LYS A 174 -0.84 -7.32 14.84
CA LYS A 174 -2.12 -6.76 15.31
C LYS A 174 -2.81 -6.01 14.16
N ILE A 175 -4.10 -6.27 13.98
CA ILE A 175 -5.02 -5.52 13.11
C ILE A 175 -6.22 -5.15 13.96
#